data_AF-A0A960UYN3-F1
#
_entry.id   AF-A0A960UYN3-F1
#
_cell.length_a   1.000
_cell.length_b   1.000
_cell.length_c   1.000
_cell.angle_alpha   90.00
_cell.angle_beta   90.00
_cell.angle_gamma   90.00
#
_symmetry.space_group_name_H-M   'P 1'
#
loop_
_entity.id
_entity.type
_entity.pdbx_description
1 polymer ?
#
loop_
_entity_poly.entity_id
_entity_poly.type
_entity_poly.pdbx_seq_one_letter_code
_entity_poly.pdbx_strand_id
1 'polypeptide(L)'
;MKHNTELRPNAVAPWFFSGEYPELQRGSNPLTWQAIDGATLSNDDQQKPAGVTALRQEHTVLGLLTMYTYVQQSLDKQYCMVWNARMQPREDHCHIRAEVFQVDALQPLGDLQTVWSQFQGAYPGYFFHAPAAASFEFDVRAGQSEQQLAFADLIQTQFPQFLMPVKVPGLYAPAQKAASNTALLEFFTRQGRVRLIPQDWFNLGQWDFGYQWIAGGARRADNGRITIQGMRLPYYVLDETDRKLPPEQAS
;
A
#
# COMPACT_ATOMS: atom_id res chain seq x y z
N MET A 1 -6.35 21.42 -6.56
CA MET A 1 -5.27 21.54 -5.57
C MET A 1 -3.99 21.13 -6.29
N LYS A 2 -3.02 22.02 -6.52
CA LYS A 2 -1.75 21.62 -7.16
C LYS A 2 -0.98 20.79 -6.15
N HIS A 3 -0.82 19.49 -6.41
CA HIS A 3 -0.04 18.60 -5.54
C HIS A 3 1.43 19.00 -5.62
N ASN A 4 2.04 19.31 -4.47
CA ASN A 4 3.47 19.56 -4.39
C ASN A 4 4.21 18.25 -4.72
N THR A 5 4.87 18.20 -5.87
CA THR A 5 5.50 16.99 -6.43
C THR A 5 6.61 16.41 -5.56
N GLU A 6 7.19 17.22 -4.66
CA GLU A 6 8.29 16.83 -3.78
C GLU A 6 7.86 16.03 -2.53
N LEU A 7 6.55 15.91 -2.28
CA LEU A 7 6.00 15.31 -1.06
C LEU A 7 5.28 13.97 -1.31
N ARG A 8 5.51 13.33 -2.47
CA ARG A 8 4.74 12.15 -2.87
C ARG A 8 5.18 10.91 -2.08
N PRO A 9 4.24 10.15 -1.48
CA PRO A 9 4.57 8.86 -0.93
C PRO A 9 5.02 7.90 -2.04
N ASN A 10 6.03 7.09 -1.74
CA ASN A 10 6.55 6.11 -2.69
C ASN A 10 5.62 4.88 -2.82
N ALA A 11 4.85 4.64 -1.76
CA ALA A 11 3.84 3.60 -1.62
C ALA A 11 2.44 4.23 -1.68
N VAL A 12 1.62 3.80 -2.64
CA VAL A 12 0.30 4.39 -2.87
C VAL A 12 -0.78 3.34 -3.04
N ALA A 13 -2.01 3.65 -2.59
CA ALA A 13 -3.20 2.85 -2.88
C ALA A 13 -3.80 3.28 -4.24
N PRO A 14 -3.69 2.47 -5.32
CA PRO A 14 -3.94 3.01 -6.66
C PRO A 14 -5.37 3.50 -6.88
N TRP A 15 -6.36 2.88 -6.29
CA TRP A 15 -7.75 3.32 -6.44
C TRP A 15 -8.01 4.78 -5.99
N PHE A 16 -7.17 5.36 -5.11
CA PHE A 16 -7.35 6.71 -4.56
C PHE A 16 -6.72 7.83 -5.41
N PHE A 17 -5.69 7.53 -6.21
CA PHE A 17 -4.82 8.57 -6.83
C PHE A 17 -5.04 8.80 -8.34
N SER A 18 -6.28 8.74 -8.84
CA SER A 18 -6.61 8.81 -10.27
C SER A 18 -5.94 10.02 -10.96
N GLY A 19 -4.74 9.83 -11.53
CA GLY A 19 -4.02 10.87 -12.27
C GLY A 19 -2.49 10.75 -12.29
N GLU A 20 -1.83 10.41 -11.17
CA GLU A 20 -0.35 10.54 -11.06
C GLU A 20 0.26 9.44 -10.17
N TYR A 21 0.35 8.24 -10.71
CA TYR A 21 0.90 7.06 -10.04
C TYR A 21 2.40 6.92 -10.28
N PRO A 22 3.12 6.01 -9.59
CA PRO A 22 4.39 5.54 -10.10
C PRO A 22 4.22 5.12 -11.57
N GLU A 23 4.91 5.82 -12.46
CA GLU A 23 4.94 5.50 -13.89
C GLU A 23 5.66 4.17 -14.06
N LEU A 24 4.91 3.07 -13.98
CA LEU A 24 5.40 1.77 -14.41
C LEU A 24 5.54 1.83 -15.94
N GLN A 25 6.65 1.31 -16.46
CA GLN A 25 6.92 1.30 -17.89
C GLN A 25 7.31 -0.11 -18.30
N ARG A 26 6.75 -0.57 -19.43
CA ARG A 26 7.09 -1.83 -20.07
C ARG A 26 7.82 -1.51 -21.38
N GLY A 27 9.15 -1.61 -21.36
CA GLY A 27 9.98 -0.97 -22.39
C GLY A 27 9.70 0.54 -22.47
N SER A 28 9.31 1.05 -23.65
CA SER A 28 8.93 2.47 -23.84
C SER A 28 7.44 2.76 -23.56
N ASN A 29 6.64 1.75 -23.23
CA ASN A 29 5.19 1.90 -23.11
C ASN A 29 4.79 2.18 -21.66
N PRO A 30 4.09 3.28 -21.37
CA PRO A 30 3.61 3.56 -20.04
C PRO A 30 2.47 2.60 -19.65
N LEU A 31 2.47 2.18 -18.40
CA LEU A 31 1.37 1.49 -17.77
C LEU A 31 0.60 2.47 -16.88
N THR A 32 -0.72 2.37 -16.87
CA THR A 32 -1.58 3.28 -16.13
C THR A 32 -2.50 2.52 -15.19
N TRP A 33 -2.67 3.05 -13.98
CA TRP A 33 -3.69 2.57 -13.06
C TRP A 33 -4.99 3.28 -13.33
N GLN A 34 -6.06 2.53 -13.56
CA GLN A 34 -7.38 3.07 -13.87
C GLN A 34 -8.45 2.34 -13.06
N ALA A 35 -9.38 3.10 -12.48
CA ALA A 35 -10.57 2.51 -11.89
C ALA A 35 -11.33 1.72 -12.97
N ILE A 36 -11.80 0.54 -12.63
CA ILE A 36 -12.61 -0.29 -13.53
C ILE A 36 -14.06 -0.25 -13.06
N ASP A 37 -14.97 -0.06 -14.01
CA ASP A 37 -16.41 -0.12 -13.72
C ASP A 37 -16.77 -1.53 -13.28
N GLY A 38 -17.50 -1.65 -12.17
CA GLY A 38 -18.00 -2.93 -11.68
C GLY A 38 -18.84 -3.68 -12.72
N ALA A 39 -19.51 -2.97 -13.64
CA ALA A 39 -20.23 -3.59 -14.76
C ALA A 39 -19.31 -4.30 -15.77
N THR A 40 -18.02 -3.93 -15.82
CA THR A 40 -17.01 -4.65 -16.64
C THR A 40 -16.64 -5.99 -16.01
N LEU A 41 -16.74 -6.09 -14.68
CA LEU A 41 -16.29 -7.25 -13.90
C LEU A 41 -17.43 -8.22 -13.55
N SER A 42 -18.66 -7.74 -13.47
CA SER A 42 -19.83 -8.57 -13.18
C SER A 42 -21.09 -8.02 -13.87
N ASN A 43 -21.88 -8.92 -14.45
CA ASN A 43 -23.21 -8.61 -14.99
C ASN A 43 -24.30 -8.63 -13.90
N ASP A 44 -23.99 -9.14 -12.70
CA ASP A 44 -24.92 -9.15 -11.57
C ASP A 44 -24.79 -7.82 -10.81
N ASP A 45 -25.84 -6.99 -10.86
CA ASP A 45 -25.91 -5.69 -10.18
C ASP A 45 -25.63 -5.79 -8.67
N GLN A 46 -25.94 -6.92 -8.03
CA GLN A 46 -25.67 -7.14 -6.60
C GLN A 46 -24.21 -7.52 -6.32
N GLN A 47 -23.44 -7.89 -7.35
CA GLN A 47 -22.04 -8.32 -7.25
C GLN A 47 -21.06 -7.35 -7.91
N LYS A 48 -21.52 -6.19 -8.39
CA LYS A 48 -20.65 -5.17 -8.97
C LYS A 48 -19.65 -4.69 -7.92
N PRO A 49 -18.35 -4.93 -8.12
CA PRO A 49 -17.37 -4.56 -7.12
C PRO A 49 -17.11 -3.05 -7.12
N ALA A 50 -16.96 -2.49 -5.93
CA ALA A 50 -16.52 -1.12 -5.74
C ALA A 50 -15.02 -1.06 -5.45
N GLY A 51 -14.35 -0.02 -5.94
CA GLY A 51 -12.94 0.26 -5.61
C GLY A 51 -11.93 -0.72 -6.20
N VAL A 52 -12.22 -1.27 -7.39
CA VAL A 52 -11.25 -2.09 -8.14
C VAL A 52 -10.47 -1.19 -9.09
N THR A 53 -9.16 -1.40 -9.15
CA THR A 53 -8.25 -0.68 -10.04
C THR A 53 -7.51 -1.67 -10.92
N ALA A 54 -7.44 -1.38 -12.21
CA ALA A 54 -6.73 -2.16 -13.20
C ALA A 54 -5.39 -1.50 -13.55
N LEU A 55 -4.32 -2.30 -13.66
CA LEU A 55 -3.11 -1.90 -14.39
C LEU A 55 -3.38 -2.10 -15.87
N ARG A 56 -3.23 -1.05 -16.67
CA ARG A 56 -3.49 -1.09 -18.11
C ARG A 56 -2.28 -0.71 -18.93
N GLN A 57 -2.10 -1.44 -20.03
CA GLN A 57 -1.31 -1.03 -21.18
C GLN A 57 -2.30 -0.82 -22.33
N GLU A 58 -2.54 0.43 -22.71
CA GLU A 58 -3.60 0.77 -23.68
C GLU A 58 -4.96 0.16 -23.26
N HIS A 59 -5.52 -0.73 -24.08
CA HIS A 59 -6.78 -1.43 -23.82
C HIS A 59 -6.63 -2.74 -23.05
N THR A 60 -5.39 -3.22 -22.85
CA THR A 60 -5.09 -4.48 -22.20
C THR A 60 -4.97 -4.31 -20.69
N VAL A 61 -5.64 -5.17 -19.92
CA VAL A 61 -5.49 -5.23 -18.46
C VAL A 61 -4.41 -6.24 -18.10
N LEU A 62 -3.45 -5.84 -17.26
CA LEU A 62 -2.31 -6.66 -16.83
C LEU A 62 -2.42 -7.10 -15.36
N GLY A 63 -3.25 -6.43 -14.58
CA GLY A 63 -3.45 -6.74 -13.17
C GLY A 63 -4.67 -6.04 -12.59
N LEU A 64 -5.21 -6.58 -11.49
CA LEU A 64 -6.34 -6.05 -10.75
C LEU A 64 -5.97 -5.88 -9.28
N LEU A 65 -6.41 -4.78 -8.67
CA LEU A 65 -6.22 -4.46 -7.26
C LEU A 65 -7.56 -4.09 -6.61
N THR A 66 -7.75 -4.48 -5.35
CA THR A 66 -8.83 -3.98 -4.51
C THR A 66 -8.43 -2.71 -3.74
N MET A 67 -9.40 -2.07 -3.08
CA MET A 67 -9.22 -0.78 -2.40
C MET A 67 -8.15 -0.75 -1.29
N TYR A 68 -7.80 -1.90 -0.70
CA TYR A 68 -6.82 -1.95 0.39
C TYR A 68 -5.43 -2.35 -0.08
N THR A 69 -5.23 -2.40 -1.38
CA THR A 69 -3.96 -2.79 -2.00
C THR A 69 -3.12 -1.57 -2.29
N TYR A 70 -1.83 -1.70 -2.03
CA TYR A 70 -0.81 -0.68 -2.22
C TYR A 70 0.22 -1.17 -3.21
N VAL A 71 0.82 -0.21 -3.93
CA VAL A 71 1.89 -0.45 -4.89
C VAL A 71 3.05 0.48 -4.58
N GLN A 72 4.25 -0.09 -4.61
CA GLN A 72 5.52 0.61 -4.49
C GLN A 72 6.36 0.28 -5.73
N GLN A 73 6.91 1.29 -6.39
CA GLN A 73 7.81 1.09 -7.52
C GLN A 73 9.26 0.89 -7.04
N SER A 74 10.01 0.06 -7.77
CA SER A 74 11.45 -0.11 -7.59
C SER A 74 12.25 1.11 -8.05
N LEU A 75 13.50 1.21 -7.59
CA LEU A 75 14.42 2.28 -8.00
C LEU A 75 14.65 2.32 -9.52
N ASP A 76 14.82 1.17 -10.16
CA ASP A 76 15.05 1.05 -11.61
C ASP A 76 13.77 1.01 -12.44
N LYS A 77 12.61 1.09 -11.78
CA LYS A 77 11.27 1.03 -12.37
C LYS A 77 10.92 -0.29 -13.08
N GLN A 78 11.76 -1.31 -13.00
CA GLN A 78 11.55 -2.61 -13.66
C GLN A 78 10.65 -3.55 -12.83
N TYR A 79 10.45 -3.23 -11.55
CA TYR A 79 9.64 -4.01 -10.62
C TYR A 79 8.60 -3.14 -9.91
N CYS A 80 7.49 -3.78 -9.53
CA CYS A 80 6.55 -3.24 -8.56
C CYS A 80 6.35 -4.22 -7.41
N MET A 81 6.32 -3.69 -6.19
CA MET A 81 5.94 -4.42 -4.98
C MET A 81 4.47 -4.12 -4.67
N VAL A 82 3.71 -5.16 -4.34
CA VAL A 82 2.28 -5.08 -4.07
C VAL A 82 1.96 -5.81 -2.77
N TRP A 83 1.12 -5.20 -1.93
CA TRP A 83 0.62 -5.79 -0.69
C TRP A 83 -0.78 -5.28 -0.39
N ASN A 84 -1.47 -5.95 0.53
CA ASN A 84 -2.78 -5.53 1.01
C ASN A 84 -2.72 -5.20 2.50
N ALA A 85 -3.19 -4.01 2.87
CA ALA A 85 -3.20 -3.56 4.26
C ALA A 85 -4.36 -4.12 5.07
N ARG A 86 -5.34 -4.78 4.44
CA ARG A 86 -6.42 -5.46 5.14
C ARG A 86 -5.88 -6.75 5.74
N MET A 87 -6.00 -6.87 7.06
CA MET A 87 -5.74 -8.11 7.76
C MET A 87 -6.61 -9.24 7.22
N GLN A 88 -6.10 -10.47 7.27
CA GLN A 88 -6.94 -11.62 7.07
C GLN A 88 -8.03 -11.64 8.16
N PRO A 89 -9.31 -11.92 7.84
CA PRO A 89 -10.43 -11.83 8.78
C PRO A 89 -10.36 -12.72 10.03
N ARG A 90 -9.31 -13.53 10.21
CA ARG A 90 -9.21 -14.57 11.25
C ARG A 90 -7.99 -14.44 12.16
N GLU A 91 -7.15 -13.44 11.96
CA GLU A 91 -5.92 -13.30 12.74
C GLU A 91 -6.09 -12.29 13.88
N ASP A 92 -5.66 -12.70 15.06
CA ASP A 92 -5.46 -11.85 16.24
C ASP A 92 -4.15 -11.06 16.18
N HIS A 93 -3.38 -11.21 15.10
CA HIS A 93 -2.14 -10.55 14.81
C HIS A 93 -2.16 -9.92 13.41
N CYS A 94 -1.21 -9.03 13.13
CA CYS A 94 -1.06 -8.43 11.80
C CYS A 94 -0.03 -9.24 11.02
N HIS A 95 -0.50 -10.08 10.11
CA HIS A 95 0.33 -10.73 9.10
C HIS A 95 0.35 -9.90 7.80
N ILE A 96 1.55 -9.74 7.24
CA ILE A 96 1.76 -9.02 5.99
C ILE A 96 2.38 -9.97 5.00
N ARG A 97 1.81 -10.02 3.81
CA ARG A 97 2.42 -10.61 2.63
C ARG A 97 2.60 -9.54 1.56
N ALA A 98 3.81 -9.45 1.03
CA ALA A 98 4.13 -8.59 -0.09
C ALA A 98 4.82 -9.39 -1.19
N GLU A 99 4.45 -9.10 -2.43
CA GLU A 99 4.98 -9.76 -3.62
C GLU A 99 5.56 -8.73 -4.59
N VAL A 100 6.67 -9.09 -5.22
CA VAL A 100 7.36 -8.26 -6.20
C VAL A 100 7.17 -8.88 -7.57
N PHE A 101 6.66 -8.10 -8.52
CA PHE A 101 6.47 -8.51 -9.90
C PHE A 101 7.42 -7.74 -10.81
N GLN A 102 8.04 -8.44 -11.76
CA GLN A 102 8.77 -7.81 -12.85
C GLN A 102 7.76 -7.28 -13.87
N VAL A 103 7.84 -5.99 -14.20
CA VAL A 103 6.87 -5.30 -15.06
C VAL A 103 6.80 -5.93 -16.45
N ASP A 104 7.95 -6.28 -17.03
CA ASP A 104 8.02 -6.91 -18.35
C ASP A 104 7.49 -8.36 -18.38
N ALA A 105 7.39 -9.03 -17.23
CA ALA A 105 6.87 -10.39 -17.13
C ALA A 105 5.34 -10.45 -17.08
N LEU A 106 4.67 -9.31 -16.84
CA LEU A 106 3.21 -9.23 -16.72
C LEU A 106 2.51 -9.65 -18.03
N GLN A 107 1.56 -10.56 -17.91
CA GLN A 107 0.74 -11.03 -19.03
C GLN A 107 -0.66 -10.40 -19.01
N PRO A 108 -1.29 -10.26 -20.18
CA PRO A 108 -2.70 -9.89 -20.27
C PRO A 108 -3.59 -10.79 -19.42
N LEU A 109 -4.54 -10.17 -18.73
CA LEU A 109 -5.68 -10.87 -18.17
C LEU A 109 -6.63 -11.19 -19.33
N GLY A 110 -7.13 -12.42 -19.37
CA GLY A 110 -8.11 -12.88 -20.35
C GLY A 110 -9.51 -12.29 -20.07
N ASP A 111 -10.52 -13.15 -20.04
CA ASP A 111 -11.86 -12.72 -19.65
C ASP A 111 -11.90 -12.19 -18.20
N LEU A 112 -12.13 -10.88 -18.06
CA LEU A 112 -12.12 -10.21 -16.78
C LEU A 112 -13.25 -10.66 -15.85
N GLN A 113 -14.40 -11.13 -16.39
CA GLN A 113 -15.48 -11.64 -15.56
C GLN A 113 -15.08 -12.98 -14.93
N THR A 114 -14.46 -13.87 -15.72
CA THR A 114 -13.89 -15.12 -15.21
C THR A 114 -12.78 -14.85 -14.19
N VAL A 115 -11.83 -13.97 -14.50
CA VAL A 115 -10.75 -13.61 -13.55
C VAL A 115 -11.33 -13.02 -12.26
N TRP A 116 -12.31 -12.13 -12.37
CA TRP A 116 -12.95 -11.50 -11.22
C TRP A 116 -13.68 -12.51 -10.34
N SER A 117 -14.43 -13.45 -10.92
CA SER A 117 -15.17 -14.45 -10.13
C SER A 117 -14.24 -15.38 -9.32
N GLN A 118 -13.01 -15.63 -9.80
CA GLN A 118 -11.99 -16.36 -9.06
C GLN A 118 -11.32 -15.51 -7.98
N PHE A 119 -11.25 -14.20 -8.20
CA PHE A 119 -10.55 -13.24 -7.36
C PHE A 119 -11.44 -12.64 -6.26
N GLN A 120 -12.75 -12.55 -6.45
CA GLN A 120 -13.66 -11.83 -5.57
C GLN A 120 -13.64 -12.42 -4.15
N GLY A 121 -13.18 -11.60 -3.20
CA GLY A 121 -13.09 -12.00 -1.79
C GLY A 121 -11.85 -12.82 -1.44
N ALA A 122 -10.98 -13.14 -2.40
CA ALA A 122 -9.72 -13.82 -2.16
C ALA A 122 -8.68 -12.87 -1.56
N TYR A 123 -8.01 -13.31 -0.50
CA TYR A 123 -6.72 -12.74 -0.10
C TYR A 123 -5.66 -13.18 -1.15
N PRO A 124 -4.75 -12.29 -1.59
CA PRO A 124 -4.37 -11.01 -1.01
C PRO A 124 -5.07 -9.78 -1.60
N GLY A 125 -6.18 -9.90 -2.32
CA GLY A 125 -6.88 -8.72 -2.87
C GLY A 125 -6.10 -7.96 -3.95
N TYR A 126 -5.16 -8.64 -4.62
CA TYR A 126 -4.64 -8.30 -5.94
C TYR A 126 -4.45 -9.54 -6.81
N PHE A 127 -4.41 -9.35 -8.13
CA PHE A 127 -4.19 -10.40 -9.11
C PHE A 127 -3.30 -9.90 -10.25
N PHE A 128 -2.24 -10.65 -10.55
CA PHE A 128 -1.39 -10.47 -11.73
C PHE A 128 -1.17 -11.82 -12.40
N HIS A 129 -1.20 -11.85 -13.73
CA HIS A 129 -0.89 -13.07 -14.48
C HIS A 129 0.62 -13.16 -14.74
N ALA A 130 1.39 -13.33 -13.65
CA ALA A 130 2.83 -13.54 -13.68
C ALA A 130 3.30 -14.17 -12.35
N PRO A 131 4.36 -14.99 -12.33
CA PRO A 131 4.97 -15.39 -11.08
C PRO A 131 5.61 -14.19 -10.38
N ALA A 132 5.57 -14.18 -9.04
CA ALA A 132 6.31 -13.21 -8.25
C ALA A 132 7.82 -13.47 -8.40
N ALA A 133 8.58 -12.41 -8.67
CA ALA A 133 10.05 -12.45 -8.76
C ALA A 133 10.70 -12.56 -7.37
N ALA A 134 10.04 -12.03 -6.34
CA ALA A 134 10.38 -12.21 -4.94
C ALA A 134 9.13 -11.98 -4.07
N SER A 135 9.17 -12.45 -2.82
CA SER A 135 8.13 -12.17 -1.83
C SER A 135 8.74 -12.13 -0.43
N PHE A 136 7.99 -11.57 0.51
CA PHE A 136 8.26 -11.75 1.93
C PHE A 136 6.95 -11.81 2.69
N GLU A 137 7.00 -12.45 3.85
CA GLU A 137 5.93 -12.48 4.84
C GLU A 137 6.46 -11.97 6.17
N PHE A 138 5.62 -11.28 6.95
CA PHE A 138 6.03 -10.65 8.19
C PHE A 138 4.88 -10.59 9.20
N ASP A 139 5.11 -11.16 10.38
CA ASP A 139 4.20 -11.07 11.52
C ASP A 139 4.59 -9.91 12.43
N VAL A 140 3.72 -8.90 12.49
CA VAL A 140 3.98 -7.69 13.27
C VAL A 140 3.67 -7.93 14.74
N ARG A 141 4.65 -7.72 15.60
CA ARG A 141 4.49 -7.73 17.06
C ARG A 141 4.22 -6.33 17.60
N ALA A 142 2.98 -6.07 18.04
CA ALA A 142 2.54 -4.77 18.54
C ALA A 142 3.40 -4.16 19.65
N GLY A 143 3.99 -5.00 20.52
CA GLY A 143 4.85 -4.58 21.63
C GLY A 143 6.33 -4.35 21.25
N GLN A 144 6.71 -4.49 19.99
CA GLN A 144 8.09 -4.34 19.53
C GLN A 144 8.20 -3.18 18.54
N SER A 145 8.81 -2.08 18.97
CA SER A 145 9.08 -0.91 18.12
C SER A 145 10.04 -1.21 16.97
N GLU A 146 10.93 -2.19 17.15
CA GLU A 146 11.84 -2.67 16.11
C GLU A 146 11.86 -4.19 16.07
N GLN A 147 11.91 -4.73 14.85
CA GLN A 147 11.86 -6.15 14.53
C GLN A 147 12.83 -6.46 13.39
N GLN A 148 13.15 -7.75 13.20
CA GLN A 148 14.09 -8.22 12.19
C GLN A 148 13.37 -9.09 11.15
N LEU A 149 13.75 -8.94 9.88
CA LEU A 149 13.27 -9.74 8.76
C LEU A 149 14.39 -9.87 7.72
N ALA A 150 14.63 -11.10 7.24
CA ALA A 150 15.53 -11.32 6.12
C ALA A 150 14.80 -11.06 4.79
N PHE A 151 15.40 -10.28 3.91
CA PHE A 151 14.87 -9.97 2.59
C PHE A 151 15.69 -10.66 1.50
N ALA A 152 15.04 -11.06 0.41
CA ALA A 152 15.75 -11.48 -0.80
C ALA A 152 16.57 -10.33 -1.40
N ASP A 153 17.69 -10.64 -2.05
CA ASP A 153 18.62 -9.66 -2.64
C ASP A 153 17.93 -8.66 -3.57
N LEU A 154 16.94 -9.13 -4.35
CA LEU A 154 16.14 -8.28 -5.22
C LEU A 154 15.44 -7.18 -4.42
N ILE A 155 14.82 -7.52 -3.29
CA ILE A 155 14.11 -6.57 -2.42
C ILE A 155 15.11 -5.59 -1.78
N GLN A 156 16.24 -6.09 -1.29
CA GLN A 156 17.29 -5.24 -0.69
C GLN A 156 17.88 -4.21 -1.67
N THR A 157 17.98 -4.61 -2.94
CA THR A 157 18.56 -3.78 -4.00
C THR A 157 17.56 -2.75 -4.51
N GLN A 158 16.34 -3.20 -4.83
CA GLN A 158 15.34 -2.40 -5.55
C GLN A 158 14.41 -1.61 -4.64
N PHE A 159 14.31 -1.98 -3.36
CA PHE A 159 13.43 -1.37 -2.37
C PHE A 159 14.20 -1.16 -1.05
N PRO A 160 15.26 -0.33 -1.02
CA PRO A 160 16.11 -0.19 0.15
C PRO A 160 15.35 0.33 1.38
N GLN A 161 14.32 1.16 1.15
CA GLN A 161 13.46 1.69 2.19
C GLN A 161 12.05 1.98 1.67
N PHE A 162 11.03 1.60 2.44
CA PHE A 162 9.63 1.91 2.15
C PHE A 162 8.77 1.88 3.41
N LEU A 163 7.57 2.45 3.32
CA LEU A 163 6.59 2.53 4.40
C LEU A 163 5.31 1.78 4.01
N MET A 164 4.80 0.93 4.91
CA MET A 164 3.53 0.24 4.73
C MET A 164 2.52 0.67 5.80
N PRO A 165 1.39 1.30 5.44
CA PRO A 165 0.30 1.49 6.37
C PRO A 165 -0.38 0.15 6.66
N VAL A 166 -0.59 -0.15 7.94
CA VAL A 166 -1.14 -1.44 8.39
C VAL A 166 -2.06 -1.27 9.60
N LYS A 167 -2.87 -2.28 9.86
CA LYS A 167 -3.67 -2.42 11.09
C LYS A 167 -2.98 -3.44 11.99
N VAL A 168 -2.62 -3.06 13.21
CA VAL A 168 -1.90 -3.90 14.16
C VAL A 168 -2.79 -4.18 15.38
N PRO A 169 -3.43 -5.35 15.47
CA PRO A 169 -4.20 -5.72 16.66
C PRO A 169 -3.35 -5.64 17.92
N GLY A 170 -3.94 -5.18 19.01
CA GLY A 170 -3.24 -5.04 20.29
C GLY A 170 -2.24 -3.88 20.35
N LEU A 171 -2.22 -2.97 19.37
CA LEU A 171 -1.36 -1.78 19.38
C LEU A 171 -1.56 -0.92 20.65
N TYR A 172 -2.79 -0.86 21.16
CA TYR A 172 -3.11 -0.23 22.44
C TYR A 172 -3.73 -1.27 23.38
N ALA A 173 -3.02 -1.63 24.44
CA ALA A 173 -3.50 -2.49 25.52
C ALA A 173 -3.62 -1.68 26.83
N PRO A 174 -4.75 -1.75 27.56
CA PRO A 174 -5.99 -2.47 27.23
C PRO A 174 -6.67 -1.89 25.98
N ALA A 175 -7.45 -2.74 25.29
CA ALA A 175 -8.13 -2.38 24.05
C ALA A 175 -8.99 -1.13 24.24
N GLN A 176 -8.64 -0.05 23.55
CA GLN A 176 -9.44 1.17 23.55
C GLN A 176 -10.54 1.04 22.50
N LYS A 177 -11.81 1.12 22.94
CA LYS A 177 -13.00 0.89 22.08
C LYS A 177 -13.05 1.74 20.80
N ALA A 178 -12.36 2.88 20.78
CA ALA A 178 -12.36 3.82 19.66
C ALA A 178 -11.00 3.92 18.95
N ALA A 179 -10.06 2.99 19.16
CA ALA A 179 -8.76 3.06 18.49
C ALA A 179 -8.76 2.36 17.12
N SER A 180 -8.25 3.04 16.10
CA SER A 180 -8.11 2.49 14.74
C SER A 180 -7.08 1.36 14.65
N ASN A 181 -6.14 1.28 15.60
CA ASN A 181 -4.99 0.36 15.58
C ASN A 181 -4.12 0.49 14.30
N THR A 182 -4.07 1.67 13.69
CA THR A 182 -3.25 1.94 12.51
C THR A 182 -1.82 2.26 12.90
N ALA A 183 -0.88 1.65 12.20
CA ALA A 183 0.54 1.98 12.27
C ALA A 183 1.13 2.15 10.87
N LEU A 184 2.33 2.71 10.81
CA LEU A 184 3.22 2.56 9.68
C LEU A 184 4.30 1.57 10.05
N LEU A 185 4.64 0.68 9.12
CA LEU A 185 5.86 -0.10 9.19
C LEU A 185 6.87 0.51 8.26
N GLU A 186 8.03 0.85 8.81
CA GLU A 186 9.16 1.32 8.03
C GLU A 186 10.17 0.18 7.85
N PHE A 187 10.39 -0.18 6.60
CA PHE A 187 11.29 -1.26 6.22
C PHE A 187 12.64 -0.69 5.79
N PHE A 188 13.71 -1.23 6.35
CA PHE A 188 15.11 -0.98 5.99
C PHE A 188 15.71 -2.30 5.51
N THR A 189 15.53 -2.59 4.24
CA THR A 189 15.64 -3.96 3.73
C THR A 189 17.07 -4.49 3.74
N ARG A 190 18.06 -3.64 3.44
CA ARG A 190 19.49 -4.01 3.52
C ARG A 190 19.97 -4.32 4.94
N GLN A 191 19.34 -3.68 5.94
CA GLN A 191 19.64 -3.88 7.35
C GLN A 191 18.79 -5.00 7.97
N GLY A 192 17.85 -5.57 7.21
CA GLY A 192 16.88 -6.53 7.72
C GLY A 192 16.01 -5.98 8.85
N ARG A 193 15.83 -4.66 8.94
CA ARG A 193 15.16 -4.01 10.08
C ARG A 193 13.78 -3.49 9.68
N VAL A 194 12.81 -3.71 10.57
CA VAL A 194 11.44 -3.18 10.45
C VAL A 194 11.12 -2.36 11.70
N ARG A 195 10.69 -1.10 11.53
CA ARG A 195 10.25 -0.25 12.64
C ARG A 195 8.73 -0.12 12.63
N LEU A 196 8.12 -0.25 13.81
CA LEU A 196 6.70 -0.01 14.03
C LEU A 196 6.49 1.42 14.53
N ILE A 197 5.71 2.20 13.78
CA ILE A 197 5.42 3.61 14.08
C ILE A 197 3.90 3.77 14.32
N PRO A 198 3.44 3.73 15.57
CA PRO A 198 2.04 3.99 15.92
C PRO A 198 1.61 5.38 15.43
N GLN A 199 0.39 5.47 14.88
CA GLN A 199 -0.17 6.74 14.41
C GLN A 199 -1.10 7.32 15.48
N ASP A 200 -0.56 7.62 16.67
CA ASP A 200 -1.32 7.99 17.87
C ASP A 200 -2.36 9.08 17.62
N TRP A 201 -1.99 10.14 16.89
CA TRP A 201 -2.88 11.26 16.58
C TRP A 201 -4.14 10.82 15.81
N PHE A 202 -3.99 9.82 14.93
CA PHE A 202 -5.06 9.26 14.13
C PHE A 202 -5.81 8.20 14.93
N ASN A 203 -5.12 7.37 15.69
CA ASN A 203 -5.73 6.30 16.47
C ASN A 203 -6.57 6.80 17.64
N LEU A 204 -6.16 7.89 18.27
CA LEU A 204 -6.82 8.46 19.45
C LEU A 204 -7.66 9.70 19.11
N GLY A 205 -7.68 10.10 17.83
CA GLY A 205 -8.48 11.21 17.34
C GLY A 205 -9.94 10.83 17.09
N GLN A 206 -10.79 11.84 16.92
CA GLN A 206 -12.20 11.67 16.58
C GLN A 206 -12.38 11.57 15.06
N TRP A 207 -11.95 10.44 14.49
CA TRP A 207 -12.06 10.18 13.06
C TRP A 207 -13.10 9.11 12.75
N ASP A 208 -13.70 9.21 11.57
CA ASP A 208 -14.52 8.14 11.01
C ASP A 208 -13.62 7.16 10.26
N PHE A 209 -13.18 6.11 10.94
CA PHE A 209 -12.28 5.10 10.36
C PHE A 209 -12.89 4.28 9.22
N GLY A 210 -14.20 4.38 8.99
CA GLY A 210 -14.85 3.80 7.81
C GLY A 210 -14.67 4.63 6.54
N TYR A 211 -14.41 5.94 6.70
CA TYR A 211 -14.29 6.89 5.59
C TYR A 211 -12.94 7.61 5.52
N GLN A 212 -12.12 7.51 6.56
CA GLN A 212 -10.85 8.20 6.70
C GLN A 212 -9.74 7.20 7.04
N TRP A 213 -8.66 7.22 6.27
CA TRP A 213 -7.50 6.35 6.52
C TRP A 213 -6.22 6.91 5.94
N ILE A 214 -5.10 6.39 6.43
CA ILE A 214 -3.77 6.68 5.91
C ILE A 214 -3.59 5.92 4.60
N ALA A 215 -3.30 6.65 3.52
CA ALA A 215 -3.21 6.14 2.15
C ALA A 215 -1.77 5.97 1.65
N GLY A 216 -0.77 6.42 2.43
CA GLY A 216 0.64 6.23 2.12
C GLY A 216 1.55 7.13 2.94
N GLY A 217 2.85 6.86 2.87
CA GLY A 217 3.89 7.69 3.46
C GLY A 217 5.21 7.57 2.72
N ALA A 218 6.05 8.60 2.82
CA ALA A 218 7.45 8.55 2.39
C ALA A 218 8.34 9.30 3.35
N ARG A 219 9.56 8.78 3.55
CA ARG A 219 10.62 9.55 4.20
C ARG A 219 11.21 10.52 3.19
N ARG A 220 11.30 11.79 3.56
CA ARG A 220 11.92 12.83 2.75
C ARG A 220 13.44 12.70 2.79
N ALA A 221 14.09 12.84 1.64
CA ALA A 221 15.53 12.71 1.52
C ALA A 221 16.32 13.89 2.13
N ASP A 222 15.69 15.08 2.21
CA ASP A 222 16.34 16.31 2.62
C ASP A 222 16.50 16.45 4.15
N ASN A 223 15.47 16.07 4.90
CA ASN A 223 15.42 16.24 6.36
C ASN A 223 15.08 14.95 7.12
N GLY A 224 14.93 13.83 6.40
CA GLY A 224 14.61 12.55 7.00
C GLY A 224 13.22 12.47 7.63
N ARG A 225 12.34 13.48 7.54
CA ARG A 225 10.99 13.42 8.11
C ARG A 225 10.07 12.55 7.27
N ILE A 226 9.00 12.02 7.87
CA ILE A 226 8.02 11.24 7.12
C ILE A 226 6.84 12.13 6.74
N THR A 227 6.55 12.24 5.45
CA THR A 227 5.31 12.86 4.97
C THR A 227 4.26 11.79 4.79
N ILE A 228 3.06 12.04 5.34
CA ILE A 228 1.92 11.14 5.29
C ILE A 228 0.80 11.76 4.48
N GLN A 229 0.19 10.90 3.68
CA GLN A 229 -1.00 11.20 2.92
C GLN A 229 -2.15 10.33 3.41
N GLY A 230 -3.33 10.91 3.54
CA GLY A 230 -4.53 10.18 3.91
C GLY A 230 -5.69 10.48 2.98
N MET A 231 -6.62 9.54 2.91
CA MET A 231 -7.92 9.76 2.29
C MET A 231 -8.80 10.54 3.25
N ARG A 232 -9.34 11.68 2.77
CA ARG A 232 -10.19 12.58 3.57
C ARG A 232 -9.53 12.98 4.90
N LEU A 233 -8.20 13.03 4.88
CA LEU A 233 -7.33 13.52 5.95
C LEU A 233 -6.40 14.56 5.32
N PRO A 234 -6.04 15.63 6.04
CA PRO A 234 -4.99 16.54 5.58
C PRO A 234 -3.65 15.79 5.50
N TYR A 235 -2.76 16.26 4.64
CA TYR A 235 -1.35 15.85 4.71
C TYR A 235 -0.77 16.27 6.04
N TYR A 236 0.16 15.48 6.56
CA TYR A 236 0.91 15.83 7.75
C TYR A 236 2.31 15.24 7.69
N VAL A 237 3.18 15.75 8.56
CA VAL A 237 4.58 15.34 8.63
C VAL A 237 4.84 14.79 10.03
N LEU A 238 5.62 13.73 10.12
CA LEU A 238 6.16 13.21 11.37
C LEU A 238 7.55 13.81 11.63
N ASP A 239 7.82 14.18 12.87
CA ASP A 239 9.14 14.62 13.31
C ASP A 239 10.13 13.45 13.45
N GLU A 240 11.33 13.73 13.95
CA GLU A 240 12.39 12.72 14.15
C GLU A 240 12.04 11.69 15.25
N THR A 241 11.06 12.00 16.10
CA THR A 241 10.50 11.06 17.10
C THR A 241 9.31 10.27 16.53
N ASP A 242 9.09 10.40 15.22
CA ASP A 242 7.99 9.81 14.46
C ASP A 242 6.58 10.26 14.95
N ARG A 243 6.49 11.44 15.57
CA ARG A 243 5.23 12.05 16.03
C ARG A 243 4.75 13.15 15.09
N LYS A 244 3.42 13.31 14.99
CA LYS A 244 2.83 14.34 14.11
C LYS A 244 3.27 15.74 14.53
N LEU A 245 3.85 16.48 13.58
CA LEU A 245 4.18 17.89 13.75
C LEU A 245 2.92 18.76 13.85
N PRO A 246 2.98 19.85 14.65
CA PRO A 246 2.02 20.93 14.55
C PRO A 246 2.00 21.52 13.13
N PRO A 247 0.84 21.99 12.62
CA PRO A 247 0.73 22.53 11.26
C PRO A 247 1.76 23.64 10.95
N GLU A 248 2.11 24.45 11.95
CA GLU A 248 3.05 25.57 11.84
C GLU A 248 4.50 25.13 11.57
N GLN A 249 4.84 23.88 11.90
CA GLN A 249 6.20 23.32 11.79
C GLN A 249 6.35 22.33 10.63
N ALA A 250 5.27 22.10 9.86
CA ALA A 250 5.21 21.12 8.77
C ALA A 250 5.70 21.65 7.41
N SER A 251 6.11 22.92 7.35
CA SER A 251 6.62 23.62 6.16
C SER A 251 7.99 23.08 5.72
#